data_AF-A0A3A8IKF2-F1
#
_entry.id   AF-A0A3A8IKF2-F1
#
_cell.length_a   1.000
_cell.length_b   1.000
_cell.length_c   1.000
_cell.angle_alpha   90.00
_cell.angle_beta   90.00
_cell.angle_gamma   90.00
#
_symmetry.space_group_name_H-M   'P 1'
#
loop_
_entity.id
_entity.type
_entity.pdbx_description
1 polymer ?
#
loop_
_entity_poly.entity_id
_entity_poly.type
_entity_poly.pdbx_seq_one_letter_code
_entity_poly.pdbx_strand_id
1 'polypeptide(L)'
;IETLYQTSVSLEVQNRKNIHLATSDCLVIACYLWGVLHFSETLKAKHQLAQSLFPNFLEYSRFVRRCNALLPSIQVIRQALVFKEVEGMSVSIIDSFPIPLCQPIRNFRSKVLGDYANVGYNATKGQYFYG
;
A
#
# COMPACT_ATOMS: atom_id res chain seq x y z
N ILE A 1 -5.36 -12.95 -9.21
CA ILE A 1 -4.83 -11.56 -9.22
C ILE A 1 -5.49 -10.71 -10.31
N GLU A 2 -5.72 -11.25 -11.52
CA GLU A 2 -6.31 -10.50 -12.64
C GLU A 2 -7.66 -9.87 -12.33
N THR A 3 -8.60 -10.64 -11.76
CA THR A 3 -9.92 -10.11 -11.37
C THR A 3 -9.79 -8.94 -10.40
N LEU A 4 -8.95 -9.08 -9.36
CA LEU A 4 -8.71 -8.00 -8.38
C LEU A 4 -8.09 -6.76 -9.02
N TYR A 5 -7.15 -6.96 -9.96
CA TYR A 5 -6.55 -5.86 -10.69
C TYR A 5 -7.59 -5.12 -11.54
N GLN A 6 -8.42 -5.86 -12.29
CA GLN A 6 -9.47 -5.28 -13.13
C GLN A 6 -10.54 -4.54 -12.34
N THR A 7 -10.92 -5.04 -11.16
CA THR A 7 -11.98 -4.42 -10.35
C THR A 7 -11.48 -3.25 -9.50
N SER A 8 -10.21 -3.27 -9.06
CA SER A 8 -9.72 -2.32 -8.06
C SER A 8 -8.86 -1.20 -8.66
N VAL A 9 -8.21 -1.43 -9.80
CA VAL A 9 -7.28 -0.46 -10.40
C VAL A 9 -8.02 0.41 -11.42
N SER A 10 -7.70 1.71 -11.51
CA SER A 10 -8.39 2.62 -12.43
C SER A 10 -8.17 2.26 -13.91
N LEU A 11 -9.18 2.53 -14.74
CA LEU A 11 -9.10 2.28 -16.19
C LEU A 11 -7.97 3.07 -16.87
N GLU A 12 -7.58 4.23 -16.31
CA GLU A 12 -6.43 4.99 -16.83
C GLU A 12 -5.12 4.20 -16.72
N VAL A 13 -4.90 3.51 -15.60
CA VAL A 13 -3.71 2.67 -15.40
C VAL A 13 -3.80 1.41 -16.25
N GLN A 14 -4.99 0.80 -16.33
CA GLN A 14 -5.22 -0.41 -17.13
C GLN A 14 -5.01 -0.16 -18.62
N ASN A 15 -5.44 1.01 -19.12
CA ASN A 15 -5.40 1.38 -20.53
C ASN A 15 -4.27 2.37 -20.86
N ARG A 16 -3.24 2.43 -20.03
CA ARG A 16 -2.12 3.36 -20.25
C ARG A 16 -1.41 3.11 -21.58
N LYS A 17 -0.74 4.14 -22.09
CA LYS A 17 -0.01 4.09 -23.35
C LYS A 17 0.94 2.89 -23.42
N ASN A 18 0.95 2.21 -24.57
CA ASN A 18 1.79 1.04 -24.87
C ASN A 18 1.53 -0.20 -24.00
N ILE A 19 0.36 -0.32 -23.34
CA ILE A 19 0.03 -1.50 -22.52
C ILE A 19 0.17 -2.82 -23.29
N HIS A 20 -0.23 -2.85 -24.56
CA HIS A 20 -0.17 -4.04 -25.41
C HIS A 20 1.27 -4.47 -25.79
N LEU A 21 2.25 -3.57 -25.66
CA LEU A 21 3.67 -3.89 -25.89
C LEU A 21 4.40 -4.24 -24.59
N ALA A 22 3.77 -3.95 -23.44
CA ALA A 22 4.38 -4.15 -22.13
C ALA A 22 4.08 -5.55 -21.60
N THR A 23 4.98 -6.08 -20.78
CA THR A 23 4.70 -7.25 -19.95
C THR A 23 3.50 -6.97 -19.04
N SER A 24 2.60 -7.96 -18.94
CA SER A 24 1.38 -7.91 -18.14
C SER A 24 1.63 -7.39 -16.72
N ASP A 25 0.78 -6.45 -16.28
CA ASP A 25 0.82 -5.91 -14.91
C ASP A 25 0.61 -7.00 -13.87
N CYS A 26 -0.37 -7.87 -14.13
CA CYS A 26 -0.70 -8.98 -13.26
C CYS A 26 0.49 -9.92 -13.08
N LEU A 27 1.28 -10.15 -14.12
CA LEU A 27 2.50 -10.95 -14.03
C LEU A 27 3.57 -10.25 -13.17
N VAL A 28 3.81 -8.95 -13.39
CA VAL A 28 4.79 -8.20 -12.59
C VAL A 28 4.40 -8.16 -11.12
N ILE A 29 3.12 -7.88 -10.84
CA ILE A 29 2.56 -7.87 -9.47
C ILE A 29 2.68 -9.26 -8.84
N ALA A 30 2.31 -10.33 -9.55
CA ALA A 30 2.42 -11.70 -9.06
C ALA A 30 3.88 -12.06 -8.72
N CYS A 31 4.84 -11.76 -9.59
CA CYS A 31 6.26 -11.99 -9.33
C CYS A 31 6.76 -11.18 -8.12
N TYR A 32 6.32 -9.93 -7.97
CA TYR A 32 6.67 -9.11 -6.82
C TYR A 32 6.15 -9.73 -5.51
N LEU A 33 4.85 -10.10 -5.48
CA LEU A 33 4.20 -10.69 -4.32
C LEU A 33 4.75 -12.08 -4.00
N TRP A 34 5.11 -12.87 -5.01
CA TRP A 34 5.79 -14.16 -4.85
C TRP A 34 7.13 -13.99 -4.13
N GLY A 35 7.92 -12.98 -4.52
CA GLY A 35 9.14 -12.66 -3.81
C GLY A 35 8.90 -12.22 -2.36
N VAL A 36 7.82 -11.48 -2.07
CA VAL A 36 7.42 -11.15 -0.69
C VAL A 36 7.08 -12.42 0.10
N LEU A 37 6.31 -13.33 -0.49
CA LEU A 37 5.91 -14.61 0.12
C LEU A 37 7.13 -15.48 0.47
N HIS A 38 8.18 -15.43 -0.36
CA HIS A 38 9.45 -16.11 -0.15
C HIS A 38 10.48 -15.28 0.64
N PHE A 39 10.02 -14.29 1.43
CA PHE A 39 10.88 -13.47 2.31
C PHE A 39 12.06 -12.80 1.58
N SER A 40 11.92 -12.53 0.29
CA SER A 40 12.95 -11.83 -0.48
C SER A 40 12.89 -10.33 -0.17
N GLU A 41 13.78 -9.86 0.68
CA GLU A 41 13.79 -8.46 1.13
C GLU A 41 14.05 -7.48 -0.02
N THR A 42 15.02 -7.78 -0.90
CA THR A 42 15.44 -6.87 -1.97
C THR A 42 14.67 -7.08 -3.26
N LEU A 43 14.47 -6.01 -4.04
CA LEU A 43 13.90 -6.11 -5.41
C LEU A 43 14.74 -7.01 -6.33
N LYS A 44 16.06 -7.07 -6.12
CA LYS A 44 16.97 -7.94 -6.86
C LYS A 44 16.71 -9.42 -6.57
N ALA A 45 16.53 -9.78 -5.30
CA ALA A 45 16.18 -11.15 -4.93
C ALA A 45 14.80 -11.56 -5.52
N LYS A 46 13.80 -10.67 -5.42
CA LYS A 46 12.48 -10.89 -6.05
C LYS A 46 12.59 -11.10 -7.56
N HIS A 47 13.46 -10.32 -8.23
CA HIS A 47 13.71 -10.43 -9.66
C HIS A 47 14.41 -11.75 -10.03
N GLN A 48 15.44 -12.16 -9.29
CA GLN A 48 16.13 -13.44 -9.49
C GLN A 48 15.19 -14.63 -9.31
N LEU A 49 14.28 -14.56 -8.33
CA LEU A 49 13.24 -15.57 -8.13
C LEU A 49 12.23 -15.59 -9.28
N ALA A 50 11.88 -14.44 -9.84
CA ALA A 50 11.03 -14.39 -11.02
C ALA A 50 11.75 -14.95 -12.27
N GLN A 51 13.04 -14.66 -12.42
CA GLN A 51 13.86 -15.20 -13.53
C GLN A 51 14.02 -16.72 -13.47
N SER A 52 14.10 -17.31 -12.27
CA SER A 52 14.17 -18.77 -12.15
C SER A 52 12.88 -19.46 -12.58
N LEU A 53 11.73 -18.77 -12.49
CA LEU A 53 10.44 -19.26 -12.99
C LEU A 53 10.21 -18.98 -14.47
N PHE A 54 10.75 -17.86 -14.98
CA PHE A 54 10.52 -17.38 -16.34
C PHE A 54 11.87 -17.11 -17.04
N PRO A 55 12.38 -18.03 -17.89
CA PRO A 55 13.68 -17.90 -18.53
C PRO A 55 13.88 -16.61 -19.35
N ASN A 56 12.80 -16.07 -19.93
CA ASN A 56 12.80 -14.81 -20.71
C ASN A 56 12.09 -13.68 -19.95
N PHE A 57 12.31 -13.58 -18.64
CA PHE A 57 11.71 -12.52 -17.83
C PHE A 57 12.29 -11.14 -18.16
N LEU A 58 11.61 -10.09 -17.66
CA LEU A 58 12.05 -8.71 -17.75
C LEU A 58 13.51 -8.54 -17.28
N GLU A 59 14.25 -7.66 -17.96
CA GLU A 59 15.52 -7.14 -17.45
C GLU A 59 15.31 -6.48 -16.08
N TYR A 60 16.30 -6.58 -15.19
CA TYR A 60 16.22 -6.06 -13.82
C TYR A 60 15.78 -4.59 -13.76
N SER A 61 16.38 -3.72 -14.59
CA SER A 61 16.05 -2.28 -14.61
C SER A 61 14.59 -2.04 -15.01
N ARG A 62 14.06 -2.81 -15.96
CA ARG A 62 12.66 -2.76 -16.38
C ARG A 62 11.76 -3.28 -15.28
N PHE A 63 12.08 -4.40 -14.66
CA PHE A 63 11.32 -4.93 -13.53
C PHE A 63 11.18 -3.91 -12.40
N VAL A 64 12.28 -3.27 -11.99
CA VAL A 64 12.25 -2.23 -10.93
C VAL A 64 11.34 -1.06 -11.32
N ARG A 65 11.47 -0.51 -12.54
CA ARG A 65 10.61 0.57 -13.02
C ARG A 65 9.13 0.18 -12.99
N ARG A 66 8.82 -1.07 -13.39
CA ARG A 66 7.45 -1.60 -13.43
C ARG A 66 6.88 -1.82 -12.03
N CYS A 67 7.66 -2.38 -11.11
CA CYS A 67 7.27 -2.51 -9.70
C CYS A 67 6.96 -1.16 -9.07
N ASN A 68 7.81 -0.15 -9.29
CA ASN A 68 7.58 1.19 -8.76
C ASN A 68 6.31 1.83 -9.34
N ALA A 69 6.09 1.69 -10.65
CA ALA A 69 4.88 2.21 -11.30
C ALA A 69 3.59 1.49 -10.84
N LEU A 70 3.68 0.22 -10.47
CA LEU A 70 2.53 -0.60 -10.05
C LEU A 70 2.36 -0.65 -8.53
N LEU A 71 3.27 -0.09 -7.75
CA LEU A 71 3.16 -0.06 -6.29
C LEU A 71 1.86 0.61 -5.81
N PRO A 72 1.39 1.73 -6.39
CA PRO A 72 0.09 2.29 -6.05
C PRO A 72 -1.06 1.32 -6.33
N SER A 73 -1.01 0.59 -7.45
CA SER A 73 -2.03 -0.43 -7.78
C SER A 73 -2.05 -1.57 -6.77
N ILE A 74 -0.88 -2.03 -6.30
CA ILE A 74 -0.77 -3.05 -5.24
C ILE A 74 -1.40 -2.53 -3.93
N GLN A 75 -1.16 -1.26 -3.59
CA GLN A 75 -1.75 -0.63 -2.40
C GLN A 75 -3.27 -0.57 -2.48
N VAL A 76 -3.83 -0.19 -3.63
CA VAL A 76 -5.29 -0.14 -3.85
C VAL A 76 -5.89 -1.53 -3.77
N ILE A 77 -5.28 -2.54 -4.40
CA ILE A 77 -5.74 -3.94 -4.29
C ILE A 77 -5.72 -4.39 -2.82
N ARG A 78 -4.66 -4.08 -2.07
CA ARG A 78 -4.58 -4.40 -0.64
C ARG A 78 -5.69 -3.74 0.15
N GLN A 79 -5.94 -2.45 -0.07
CA GLN A 79 -7.01 -1.72 0.60
C GLN A 79 -8.38 -2.31 0.28
N ALA A 80 -8.67 -2.61 -0.98
CA ALA A 80 -9.92 -3.24 -1.40
C ALA A 80 -10.16 -4.58 -0.68
N LEU A 81 -9.11 -5.40 -0.54
CA LEU A 81 -9.18 -6.65 0.23
C LEU A 81 -9.45 -6.40 1.71
N VAL A 82 -8.71 -5.48 2.34
CA VAL A 82 -8.90 -5.15 3.77
C VAL A 82 -10.31 -4.63 4.01
N PHE A 83 -10.81 -3.70 3.19
CA PHE A 83 -12.14 -3.13 3.34
C PHE A 83 -13.26 -4.16 3.19
N LYS A 84 -13.08 -5.15 2.30
CA LYS A 84 -14.01 -6.27 2.17
C LYS A 84 -14.03 -7.15 3.43
N GLU A 85 -12.87 -7.43 4.01
CA GLU A 85 -12.78 -8.26 5.22
C GLU A 85 -13.38 -7.57 6.45
N VAL A 86 -13.33 -6.24 6.52
CA VAL A 86 -13.90 -5.46 7.64
C VAL A 86 -15.32 -4.94 7.36
N GLU A 87 -15.93 -5.34 6.25
CA GLU A 87 -17.27 -4.92 5.89
C GLU A 87 -18.27 -5.38 6.96
N GLY A 88 -19.02 -4.44 7.54
CA GLY A 88 -19.96 -4.72 8.64
C GLY A 88 -19.32 -4.80 10.04
N MET A 89 -17.99 -4.61 10.16
CA MET A 89 -17.31 -4.51 11.44
C MET A 89 -17.18 -3.04 11.88
N SER A 90 -17.43 -2.75 13.16
CA SER A 90 -17.06 -1.47 13.75
C SER A 90 -15.55 -1.46 14.03
N VAL A 91 -14.75 -1.03 13.06
CA VAL A 91 -13.30 -0.93 13.20
C VAL A 91 -12.91 0.52 13.54
N SER A 92 -12.14 0.68 14.61
CA SER A 92 -11.50 1.94 14.97
C SER A 92 -10.01 1.84 14.71
N ILE A 93 -9.44 2.80 13.96
CA ILE A 93 -7.99 2.93 13.81
C ILE A 93 -7.46 3.60 15.07
N ILE A 94 -6.62 2.89 15.82
CA ILE A 94 -5.98 3.43 17.03
C ILE A 94 -4.50 3.60 16.70
N ASP A 95 -3.99 4.82 16.82
CA ASP A 95 -2.56 5.08 16.73
C ASP A 95 -1.87 4.50 17.99
N SER A 96 -0.91 3.62 17.78
CA SER A 96 -0.09 3.05 18.85
C SER A 96 0.80 4.10 19.54
N PHE A 97 1.11 5.21 18.85
CA PHE A 97 1.93 6.27 19.38
C PHE A 97 1.33 7.65 19.06
N PRO A 98 0.30 8.06 19.81
CA PRO A 98 -0.40 9.28 19.50
C PRO A 98 0.53 10.49 19.55
N ILE A 99 0.63 11.20 18.42
CA ILE A 99 1.43 12.41 18.29
C ILE A 99 0.54 13.62 18.65
N PRO A 100 0.76 14.28 19.79
CA PRO A 100 0.01 15.49 20.11
C PRO A 100 0.34 16.59 19.09
N LEU A 101 -0.67 17.11 18.40
CA LEU A 101 -0.53 18.24 17.49
C LEU A 101 -0.35 19.56 18.26
N CYS A 102 -0.91 19.64 19.47
CA CYS A 102 -0.76 20.80 20.33
C CYS A 102 -0.87 20.44 21.83
N GLN A 103 -0.50 21.40 22.68
CA GLN A 103 -0.73 21.31 24.12
C GLN A 103 -2.24 21.28 24.43
N PRO A 104 -2.69 20.61 25.52
CA PRO A 104 -4.12 20.47 25.87
C PRO A 104 -4.91 21.79 25.91
N ILE A 105 -4.28 22.87 26.38
CA ILE A 105 -4.90 24.21 26.43
C ILE A 105 -5.20 24.82 25.05
N ARG A 106 -4.65 24.23 23.98
CA ARG A 106 -4.81 24.65 22.59
C ARG A 106 -5.62 23.66 21.75
N ASN A 107 -6.31 22.69 22.36
CA ASN A 107 -7.20 21.78 21.63
C ASN A 107 -8.15 22.55 20.71
N PHE A 108 -8.44 21.98 19.54
CA PHE A 108 -9.25 22.59 18.47
C PHE A 108 -8.68 23.90 17.89
N ARG A 109 -7.40 24.23 18.19
CA ARG A 109 -6.68 25.38 17.61
C ARG A 109 -5.45 24.96 16.81
N SER A 110 -5.35 23.67 16.45
CA SER A 110 -4.28 23.21 15.57
C SER A 110 -4.48 23.79 14.17
N LYS A 111 -3.41 24.35 13.59
CA LYS A 111 -3.39 24.79 12.20
C LYS A 111 -3.12 23.65 11.22
N VAL A 112 -2.60 22.53 11.72
CA VAL A 112 -2.17 21.38 10.94
C VAL A 112 -3.08 20.21 11.31
N LEU A 113 -3.67 19.55 10.31
CA LEU A 113 -4.54 18.38 10.48
C LEU A 113 -5.75 18.59 11.41
N GLY A 114 -6.20 19.82 11.61
CA GLY A 114 -7.32 20.13 12.53
C GLY A 114 -8.62 19.38 12.19
N ASP A 115 -8.88 19.14 10.90
CA ASP A 115 -10.07 18.41 10.43
C ASP A 115 -10.01 16.90 10.74
N TYR A 116 -8.82 16.38 11.05
CA TYR A 116 -8.59 14.96 11.34
C TYR A 116 -8.31 14.71 12.83
N ALA A 117 -7.89 15.74 13.57
CA ALA A 117 -7.45 15.62 14.94
C ALA A 117 -8.61 15.46 15.92
N ASN A 118 -8.46 14.56 16.88
CA ASN A 118 -9.44 14.32 17.94
C ASN A 118 -8.77 14.21 19.31
N VAL A 119 -9.58 14.20 20.36
CA VAL A 119 -9.11 13.93 21.72
C VAL A 119 -8.93 12.43 21.88
N GLY A 120 -7.70 12.00 22.12
CA GLY A 120 -7.38 10.62 22.46
C GLY A 120 -6.72 10.52 23.85
N TYR A 121 -6.54 9.28 24.31
CA TYR A 121 -5.91 8.99 25.59
C TYR A 121 -4.70 8.06 25.42
N ASN A 122 -3.54 8.48 25.93
CA ASN A 122 -2.35 7.65 25.98
C ASN A 122 -2.31 6.94 27.34
N ALA A 123 -2.65 5.66 27.37
CA ALA A 123 -2.71 4.87 28.59
C ALA A 123 -1.32 4.71 29.26
N THR A 124 -0.25 4.56 28.48
CA THR A 124 1.12 4.44 28.99
C THR A 124 1.58 5.68 29.75
N LYS A 125 1.17 6.87 29.29
CA LYS A 125 1.53 8.16 29.90
C LYS A 125 0.46 8.71 30.85
N GLY A 126 -0.71 8.06 30.94
CA GLY A 126 -1.82 8.51 31.79
C GLY A 126 -2.38 9.88 31.41
N GLN A 127 -2.30 10.28 30.14
CA GLN A 127 -2.64 11.65 29.71
C GLN A 127 -3.48 11.69 28.44
N TYR A 128 -4.39 12.67 28.39
CA TYR A 128 -5.10 13.03 27.18
C TYR A 128 -4.18 13.80 26.23
N PHE A 129 -4.39 13.62 24.94
CA PHE A 129 -3.72 14.37 23.88
C PHE A 129 -4.74 14.79 22.83
N TYR A 130 -4.37 15.78 22.02
CA TYR A 130 -5.12 16.18 20.83
C TYR A 130 -4.26 15.90 19.61
N GLY A 131 -4.68 14.96 18.77
CA GLY A 131 -3.90 14.44 17.65
C GLY A 131 -4.75 13.68 16.65
#